data_AF-A0A6B3F1A6-F1
#
_entry.id   AF-A0A6B3F1A6-F1
#
_cell.length_a   1.000
_cell.length_b   1.000
_cell.length_c   1.000
_cell.angle_alpha   90.00
_cell.angle_beta   90.00
_cell.angle_gamma   90.00
#
_symmetry.space_group_name_H-M   'P 1'
#
loop_
_entity.id
_entity.type
_entity.pdbx_description
1 polymer ?
#
loop_
_entity_poly.entity_id
_entity_poly.type
_entity_poly.pdbx_seq_one_letter_code
_entity_poly.pdbx_strand_id
1 'polypeptide(L)'
;SVPAAGVPWFLTLFGRDSLLTSFFVLPYRPATAAATLRALAALQGTGYDAERGEEPGRIVHEVRHGELAHFRQVPYGRYYGSVDATPLFLALLGA
;
A
#
# COMPACT_ATOMS: atom_id res chain seq x y z
N SER A 1 -5.39 2.30 -13.54
CA SER A 1 -4.01 1.84 -13.29
C SER A 1 -3.62 2.24 -11.87
N VAL A 2 -2.76 1.47 -11.22
CA VAL A 2 -2.22 1.81 -9.90
C VAL A 2 -0.92 2.60 -10.10
N PRO A 3 -0.74 3.78 -9.48
CA PRO A 3 0.51 4.51 -9.57
C PRO A 3 1.63 3.72 -8.87
N ALA A 4 2.76 3.54 -9.57
CA ALA A 4 4.00 3.07 -8.96
C ALA A 4 4.77 4.27 -8.40
N ALA A 5 5.48 4.09 -7.28
CA ALA A 5 6.25 5.17 -6.65
C ALA A 5 7.44 5.65 -7.51
N GLY A 6 7.85 4.88 -8.54
CA GLY A 6 8.83 5.33 -9.55
C GLY A 6 9.66 4.21 -10.19
N VAL A 7 9.96 4.33 -11.48
CA VAL A 7 10.86 3.40 -12.21
C VAL A 7 12.32 3.80 -11.93
N PRO A 8 13.32 2.88 -11.83
CA PRO A 8 13.24 1.42 -11.93
C PRO A 8 13.24 0.67 -10.59
N TRP A 9 13.35 1.36 -9.46
CA TRP A 9 13.54 0.73 -8.14
C TRP A 9 12.29 0.72 -7.25
N PHE A 10 11.19 1.34 -7.67
CA PHE A 10 9.92 1.41 -6.93
C PHE A 10 8.72 0.92 -7.77
N LEU A 11 8.87 -0.22 -8.43
CA LEU A 11 7.78 -1.02 -8.99
C LEU A 11 7.06 -1.82 -7.88
N THR A 12 6.76 -1.13 -6.79
CA THR A 12 6.21 -1.69 -5.56
C THR A 12 5.08 -0.79 -5.09
N LEU A 13 4.01 -1.37 -4.54
CA LEU A 13 2.89 -0.61 -4.02
C LEU A 13 3.31 -0.01 -2.68
N PHE A 14 3.45 1.32 -2.61
CA PHE A 14 3.57 2.06 -1.36
C PHE A 14 2.23 2.68 -0.99
N GLY A 15 1.71 2.32 0.18
CA GLY A 15 0.38 2.73 0.65
C GLY A 15 0.22 4.25 0.69
N ARG A 16 1.08 4.93 1.45
CA ARG A 16 1.06 6.40 1.61
C ARG A 16 1.12 7.12 0.26
N ASP A 17 2.10 6.78 -0.56
CA ASP A 17 2.37 7.52 -1.79
C ASP A 17 1.24 7.33 -2.80
N SER A 18 0.70 6.11 -2.88
CA SER A 18 -0.46 5.80 -3.71
C SER A 18 -1.70 6.55 -3.24
N LEU A 19 -1.92 6.64 -1.91
CA LEU A 19 -3.06 7.34 -1.33
C LEU A 19 -3.00 8.85 -1.57
N LEU A 20 -1.86 9.49 -1.29
CA LEU A 20 -1.68 10.92 -1.52
C LEU A 20 -1.76 11.28 -3.00
N THR A 21 -1.13 10.48 -3.86
CA THR A 21 -1.23 10.67 -5.32
C THR A 21 -2.68 10.57 -5.77
N SER A 22 -3.40 9.54 -5.33
CA SER A 22 -4.83 9.36 -5.65
C SER A 22 -5.68 10.52 -5.15
N PHE A 23 -5.38 11.08 -3.98
CA PHE A 23 -6.03 12.27 -3.45
C PHE A 23 -5.83 13.49 -4.34
N PHE A 24 -4.59 13.78 -4.74
CA PHE A 24 -4.30 14.96 -5.57
C PHE A 24 -4.95 14.89 -6.94
N VAL A 25 -5.06 13.69 -7.52
CA VAL A 25 -5.67 13.52 -8.84
C VAL A 25 -7.17 13.23 -8.78
N LEU A 26 -7.78 13.12 -7.59
CA LEU A 26 -9.18 12.70 -7.41
C LEU A 26 -10.17 13.50 -8.27
N PRO A 27 -10.12 14.84 -8.35
CA PRO A 27 -11.07 15.62 -9.15
C PRO A 27 -10.98 15.34 -10.67
N TYR A 28 -9.84 14.82 -11.14
CA TYR A 28 -9.55 14.63 -12.56
C TYR A 28 -9.50 13.16 -12.97
N ARG A 29 -9.20 12.25 -12.04
CA ARG A 29 -8.91 10.83 -12.27
C ARG A 29 -9.49 9.95 -11.15
N PRO A 30 -10.82 9.97 -10.88
CA PRO A 30 -11.43 9.24 -9.76
C PRO A 30 -11.24 7.71 -9.84
N ALA A 31 -11.10 7.17 -11.06
CA ALA A 31 -10.79 5.76 -11.27
C ALA A 31 -9.44 5.34 -10.65
N THR A 32 -8.49 6.26 -10.49
CA THR A 32 -7.19 6.00 -9.83
C THR A 32 -7.39 5.80 -8.33
N ALA A 33 -8.19 6.65 -7.68
CA ALA A 33 -8.55 6.50 -6.28
C ALA A 33 -9.25 5.16 -6.02
N ALA A 34 -10.26 4.82 -6.83
CA ALA A 34 -10.96 3.54 -6.72
C ALA A 34 -10.02 2.33 -6.92
N ALA A 35 -9.07 2.41 -7.87
CA ALA A 35 -8.09 1.35 -8.09
C ALA A 35 -7.12 1.21 -6.90
N THR A 36 -6.60 2.32 -6.38
CA THR A 36 -5.72 2.35 -5.20
C THR A 36 -6.42 1.78 -3.97
N LEU A 37 -7.66 2.21 -3.68
CA LEU A 37 -8.44 1.70 -2.56
C LEU A 37 -8.67 0.18 -2.67
N ARG A 38 -9.05 -0.33 -3.84
CA ARG A 38 -9.23 -1.78 -4.05
C ARG A 38 -7.92 -2.56 -3.88
N ALA A 39 -6.82 -2.05 -4.43
CA ALA A 39 -5.52 -2.70 -4.31
C ALA A 39 -5.07 -2.78 -2.84
N LEU A 40 -5.21 -1.68 -2.09
CA LEU A 40 -4.85 -1.64 -0.66
C LEU A 40 -5.80 -2.47 0.20
N ALA A 41 -7.10 -2.49 -0.10
CA ALA A 41 -8.06 -3.33 0.60
C ALA A 41 -7.77 -4.83 0.40
N ALA A 42 -7.37 -5.25 -0.79
CA ALA A 42 -6.96 -6.63 -1.07
C ALA A 42 -5.68 -7.06 -0.31
N LEU A 43 -4.95 -6.10 0.26
CA LEU A 43 -3.72 -6.29 1.01
C LEU A 43 -3.86 -5.84 2.48
N GLN A 44 -5.08 -5.57 2.93
CA GLN A 44 -5.34 -5.18 4.31
C GLN A 44 -4.91 -6.30 5.26
N GLY A 45 -4.30 -5.93 6.37
CA GLY A 45 -3.89 -6.87 7.40
C GLY A 45 -5.10 -7.65 7.94
N THR A 46 -4.93 -8.96 8.09
CA THR A 46 -5.99 -9.88 8.55
C THR A 46 -5.58 -10.67 9.79
N GLY A 47 -4.28 -10.70 10.11
CA GLY A 47 -3.74 -11.37 11.29
C GLY A 47 -2.91 -10.44 12.15
N TYR A 48 -2.29 -11.03 13.17
CA TYR A 48 -1.29 -10.37 13.99
C TYR A 48 0.09 -10.93 13.63
N ASP A 49 0.98 -10.06 13.19
CA ASP A 49 2.38 -10.37 12.89
C ASP A 49 3.23 -9.18 13.39
N ALA A 50 3.85 -9.35 14.55
CA ALA A 50 4.66 -8.31 15.18
C ALA A 50 5.89 -7.93 14.34
N GLU A 51 6.41 -8.88 13.57
CA GLU A 51 7.57 -8.74 12.71
C GLU A 51 7.28 -7.84 11.50
N ARG A 52 6.07 -7.95 10.93
CA ARG A 52 5.58 -7.10 9.83
C ARG A 52 4.86 -5.84 10.30
N GLY A 53 4.52 -5.75 11.59
CA GLY A 53 3.59 -4.75 12.12
C GLY A 53 2.15 -4.96 11.66
N GLU A 54 1.80 -6.18 11.24
CA GLU A 54 0.44 -6.51 10.77
C GLU A 54 -0.51 -6.63 11.97
N GLU A 55 -1.66 -5.98 11.83
CA GLU A 55 -2.81 -6.11 12.71
C GLU A 55 -4.08 -6.16 11.83
N PRO A 56 -5.19 -6.76 12.30
CA PRO A 56 -6.45 -6.70 11.58
C PRO A 56 -6.85 -5.25 11.26
N GLY A 57 -7.05 -4.96 9.97
CA GLY A 57 -7.46 -3.64 9.50
C GLY A 57 -6.32 -2.70 9.08
N ARG A 58 -5.06 -3.03 9.40
CA ARG A 58 -3.88 -2.24 8.97
C ARG A 58 -3.77 -2.16 7.45
N ILE A 59 -3.49 -0.97 6.93
CA ILE A 59 -3.15 -0.79 5.52
C ILE A 59 -1.63 -0.92 5.33
N VAL A 60 -1.24 -1.67 4.29
CA VAL A 60 0.16 -1.95 3.98
C VAL A 60 0.92 -0.67 3.68
N HIS A 61 2.10 -0.52 4.28
CA HIS A 61 3.01 0.57 3.97
C HIS A 61 3.71 0.33 2.64
N GLU A 62 4.23 -0.89 2.44
CA GLU A 62 4.99 -1.28 1.27
C GLU A 62 4.78 -2.76 0.95
N VAL A 63 4.62 -3.09 -0.34
CA VAL A 63 4.65 -4.46 -0.87
C VAL A 63 5.87 -4.64 -1.77
N ARG A 64 6.75 -5.59 -1.45
CA ARG A 64 7.90 -5.94 -2.29
C ARG A 64 7.64 -7.27 -3.01
N HIS A 65 7.90 -7.34 -4.33
CA HIS A 65 7.81 -8.56 -5.14
C HIS A 65 9.11 -8.79 -5.93
N GLY A 66 9.58 -10.05 -5.98
CA GLY A 66 10.70 -10.50 -6.83
C GLY A 66 11.87 -11.12 -6.06
N GLU A 67 12.35 -12.28 -6.55
CA GLU A 67 13.51 -13.16 -6.24
C GLU A 67 14.30 -13.06 -4.91
N LEU A 68 14.40 -11.91 -4.26
CA LEU A 68 14.96 -11.74 -2.90
C LEU A 68 14.11 -12.42 -1.82
N ALA A 69 12.82 -12.65 -2.08
CA ALA A 69 11.95 -13.48 -1.24
C ALA A 69 12.24 -15.00 -1.42
N HIS A 70 12.75 -15.42 -2.58
CA HIS A 70 13.18 -16.80 -2.84
C HIS A 70 14.49 -17.11 -2.12
N PHE A 71 15.40 -16.12 -2.01
CA PHE A 71 16.69 -16.22 -1.31
C PHE A 71 16.69 -15.72 0.15
N ARG A 72 15.52 -15.45 0.75
CA ARG A 72 15.35 -14.99 2.16
C ARG A 72 16.17 -13.75 2.56
N GLN A 73 16.55 -12.90 1.61
CA GLN A 73 17.35 -11.69 1.89
C GLN A 73 16.50 -10.47 2.30
N VAL A 74 15.16 -10.56 2.19
CA VAL A 74 14.24 -9.63 2.85
C VAL A 74 13.13 -10.47 3.51
N PRO A 75 12.92 -10.36 4.83
CA PRO A 75 12.04 -11.27 5.56
C PRO A 75 10.54 -11.13 5.23
N TYR A 76 10.11 -10.04 4.55
CA TYR A 76 8.69 -9.75 4.35
C TYR A 76 8.35 -9.28 2.92
N GLY A 77 7.34 -9.90 2.32
CA GLY A 77 6.70 -9.42 1.10
C GLY A 77 5.71 -8.27 1.33
N ARG A 78 5.30 -8.04 2.58
CA ARG A 78 4.37 -6.97 3.01
C ARG A 78 4.84 -6.40 4.33
N TYR A 79 4.97 -5.08 4.41
CA TYR A 79 5.33 -4.37 5.63
C TYR A 79 4.23 -3.37 5.98
N TYR A 80 3.77 -3.40 7.23
CA TYR A 80 2.72 -2.54 7.77
C TYR A 80 3.35 -1.63 8.83
N GLY A 81 4.40 -0.88 8.47
CA GLY A 81 5.12 -0.02 9.40
C GLY A 81 4.55 1.39 9.58
N SER A 82 3.62 1.83 8.74
CA SER A 82 3.21 3.24 8.66
C SER A 82 2.01 3.61 9.53
N VAL A 83 2.17 4.59 10.41
CA VAL A 83 1.05 5.08 11.25
C VAL A 83 -0.05 5.80 10.47
N ASP A 84 0.24 6.25 9.26
CA ASP A 84 -0.63 7.15 8.49
C ASP A 84 -1.33 6.51 7.29
N ALA A 85 -0.87 5.36 6.77
CA ALA A 85 -1.53 4.73 5.63
C ALA A 85 -2.99 4.35 5.92
N THR A 86 -3.29 3.85 7.12
CA THR A 86 -4.66 3.50 7.52
C THR A 86 -5.59 4.73 7.59
N PRO A 87 -5.26 5.83 8.31
CA PRO A 87 -6.11 7.02 8.29
C PRO A 87 -6.18 7.68 6.91
N LEU A 88 -5.11 7.70 6.12
CA LEU A 88 -5.15 8.21 4.74
C LEU A 88 -6.07 7.38 3.83
N PHE A 89 -6.13 6.06 4.02
CA PHE A 89 -7.04 5.17 3.30
C PHE A 89 -8.49 5.53 3.59
N LEU A 90 -8.84 5.73 4.87
CA LEU A 90 -10.20 6.11 5.27
C LEU A 90 -10.56 7.51 4.75
N ALA A 91 -9.62 8.45 4.79
CA ALA A 91 -9.84 9.78 4.26
C ALA A 91 -10.14 9.72 2.74
N LEU A 92 -9.37 8.95 1.96
CA LEU A 92 -9.58 8.84 0.52
C LEU A 92 -10.89 8.10 0.19
N LEU A 93 -11.27 7.13 1.02
CA LEU A 93 -12.52 6.40 0.88
C LEU A 93 -13.75 7.29 1.13
N GLY A 94 -13.63 8.29 2.02
CA GLY A 94 -14.70 9.23 2.36
C GLY A 94 -14.74 10.51 1.51
N ALA A 95 -13.78 10.70 0.60
CA ALA A 95 -13.67 11.87 -0.27
C ALA A 95 -14.40 11.67 -1.60
#